data_AF-A0A0C9S4E2-F1
#
_entry.id   AF-A0A0C9S4E2-F1
#
_cell.length_a   1.000
_cell.length_b   1.000
_cell.length_c   1.000
_cell.angle_alpha   90.00
_cell.angle_beta   90.00
_cell.angle_gamma   90.00
#
_symmetry.space_group_name_H-M   'P 1'
#
loop_
_entity.id
_entity.type
_entity.pdbx_description
1 polymer ?
#
loop_
_entity_poly.entity_id
_entity_poly.type
_entity_poly.pdbx_seq_one_letter_code
_entity_poly.pdbx_strand_id
1 'polypeptide(L)'
;MLLFLVAVSLQIADASPQVPNIMDLLEALNTTEKIWLGIRSYDWQEASQRHNCVYIEKQTLTETQYDFKQHYIIGGELYVSEFHAVLGSQTPDGPTMNVTPKSGGETITYTLRTWKKASKCGVLTYINKNTGETQ
;
A
#
# COMPACT_ATOMS: atom_id res chain seq x y z
N MET A 1 -35.57 -46.01 -20.25
CA MET A 1 -34.71 -44.88 -20.65
C MET A 1 -34.79 -43.83 -19.55
N LEU A 2 -33.88 -43.87 -18.57
CA LEU A 2 -33.84 -42.90 -17.47
C LEU A 2 -32.88 -41.77 -17.86
N LEU A 3 -33.40 -40.55 -17.99
CA LEU A 3 -32.58 -39.33 -18.14
C LEU A 3 -32.15 -38.85 -16.74
N PHE A 4 -30.86 -38.90 -16.45
CA PHE A 4 -30.28 -38.19 -15.31
C PHE A 4 -30.02 -36.73 -15.71
N LEU A 5 -30.82 -35.81 -15.17
CA LEU A 5 -30.54 -34.38 -15.23
C LEU A 5 -29.47 -34.05 -14.19
N VAL A 6 -28.22 -33.89 -14.63
CA VAL A 6 -27.14 -33.41 -13.75
C VAL A 6 -27.28 -31.88 -13.65
N ALA A 7 -27.89 -31.41 -12.57
CA ALA A 7 -27.91 -29.99 -12.24
C ALA A 7 -26.49 -29.58 -11.79
N VAL A 8 -25.75 -28.92 -12.68
CA VAL A 8 -24.47 -28.29 -12.33
C VAL A 8 -24.80 -27.01 -11.57
N SER A 9 -24.74 -27.06 -10.23
CA SER A 9 -24.80 -25.86 -9.40
C SER A 9 -23.43 -25.18 -9.46
N LEU A 10 -23.34 -24.11 -10.25
CA LEU A 10 -22.18 -23.23 -10.27
C LEU A 10 -22.14 -22.46 -8.94
N GLN A 11 -21.41 -22.99 -7.96
CA GLN A 11 -21.15 -22.29 -6.71
C GLN A 11 -20.17 -21.15 -7.03
N ILE A 12 -20.71 -19.94 -7.16
CA ILE A 12 -19.90 -18.73 -7.22
C ILE A 12 -19.34 -18.55 -5.80
N ALA A 13 -18.10 -19.00 -5.59
CA ALA A 13 -17.39 -18.67 -4.36
C ALA A 13 -17.20 -17.15 -4.38
N ASP A 14 -17.96 -16.43 -3.57
CA ASP A 14 -17.66 -15.03 -3.27
C ASP A 14 -16.28 -15.00 -2.66
N ALA A 15 -15.27 -14.63 -3.46
CA ALA A 15 -13.95 -14.33 -2.96
C ALA A 15 -14.05 -13.00 -2.21
N SER A 16 -14.54 -13.06 -0.96
CA SER A 16 -14.43 -11.94 -0.04
C SER A 16 -12.95 -11.56 0.03
N PRO A 17 -12.59 -10.28 -0.18
CA PRO A 17 -11.21 -9.85 -0.07
C PRO A 17 -10.70 -10.24 1.31
N GLN A 18 -9.75 -11.18 1.36
CA GLN A 18 -9.11 -11.52 2.62
C GLN A 18 -8.37 -10.29 3.12
N VAL A 19 -8.67 -9.88 4.35
CA VAL A 19 -7.94 -8.81 5.03
C VAL A 19 -6.47 -9.22 5.06
N PRO A 20 -5.55 -8.42 4.50
CA PRO A 20 -4.13 -8.77 4.52
C PRO A 20 -3.63 -8.96 5.95
N ASN A 21 -2.56 -9.74 6.09
CA ASN A 21 -1.83 -9.89 7.34
C ASN A 21 -0.39 -9.35 7.21
N ILE A 22 0.36 -9.36 8.32
CA ILE A 22 1.73 -8.84 8.33
C ILE A 22 2.66 -9.53 7.32
N MET A 23 2.46 -10.83 7.02
CA MET A 23 3.25 -11.53 6.02
C MET A 23 2.97 -11.02 4.60
N ASP A 24 1.73 -10.62 4.31
CA ASP A 24 1.39 -10.01 3.02
C ASP A 24 2.06 -8.64 2.86
N LEU A 25 2.13 -7.85 3.94
CA LEU A 25 2.86 -6.57 3.93
C LEU A 25 4.36 -6.80 3.73
N LEU A 26 4.97 -7.73 4.45
CA LEU A 26 6.38 -8.07 4.29
C LEU A 26 6.66 -8.59 2.87
N GLU A 27 5.78 -9.42 2.30
CA GLU A 27 5.89 -9.90 0.92
C GLU A 27 5.83 -8.74 -0.08
N ALA A 28 4.91 -7.78 0.11
CA ALA A 28 4.76 -6.62 -0.76
C ALA A 28 5.98 -5.69 -0.73
N LEU A 29 6.61 -5.53 0.43
CA LEU A 29 7.79 -4.67 0.62
C LEU A 29 9.10 -5.36 0.22
N ASN A 30 9.16 -6.70 0.26
CA ASN A 30 10.39 -7.43 -0.01
C ASN A 30 10.65 -7.63 -1.51
N THR A 31 10.95 -6.53 -2.20
CA THR A 31 11.32 -6.53 -3.62
C THR A 31 12.61 -5.75 -3.85
N THR A 32 13.31 -6.05 -4.94
CA THR A 32 14.40 -5.24 -5.48
C THR A 32 13.90 -4.29 -6.59
N GLU A 33 12.65 -4.44 -7.02
CA GLU A 33 12.03 -3.59 -8.01
C GLU A 33 11.45 -2.31 -7.38
N LYS A 34 11.17 -1.32 -8.21
CA LYS A 34 10.50 -0.09 -7.80
C LYS A 34 9.02 -0.36 -7.51
N ILE A 35 8.54 0.08 -6.35
CA ILE A 35 7.11 0.07 -6.04
C ILE A 35 6.52 1.39 -6.53
N TRP A 36 5.68 1.34 -7.55
CA TRP A 36 5.08 2.54 -8.15
C TRP A 36 3.76 2.92 -7.47
N LEU A 37 3.61 4.19 -7.16
CA LEU A 37 2.30 4.73 -6.76
C LEU A 37 1.50 5.02 -8.03
N GLY A 38 0.63 4.08 -8.41
CA GLY A 38 -0.19 4.20 -9.61
C GLY A 38 -1.34 5.22 -9.44
N ILE A 39 -2.07 5.12 -8.33
CA ILE A 39 -3.26 5.93 -8.05
C ILE A 39 -3.22 6.39 -6.60
N ARG A 40 -3.72 7.60 -6.34
CA ARG A 40 -4.07 8.09 -4.99
C ARG A 40 -5.39 8.85 -5.02
N SER A 41 -6.07 8.88 -3.89
CA SER A 41 -7.41 9.44 -3.64
C SER A 41 -7.39 10.95 -3.33
N TYR A 42 -6.27 11.48 -2.87
CA TYR A 42 -6.07 12.88 -2.56
C TYR A 42 -5.15 13.54 -3.59
N ASP A 43 -5.29 14.85 -3.74
CA ASP A 43 -4.37 15.66 -4.54
C ASP A 43 -3.79 16.79 -3.70
N TRP A 44 -2.67 17.34 -4.17
CA TRP A 44 -2.18 18.61 -3.63
C TRP A 44 -3.05 19.74 -4.16
N GLN A 45 -3.38 20.70 -3.29
CA GLN A 45 -4.21 21.84 -3.66
C GLN A 45 -3.58 22.66 -4.79
N GLU A 46 -2.25 22.77 -4.79
CA GLU A 46 -1.48 23.46 -5.81
C GLU A 46 -0.84 22.46 -6.79
N ALA A 47 -1.04 22.68 -8.09
CA ALA A 47 -0.45 21.84 -9.14
C ALA A 47 1.09 21.83 -9.09
N SER A 48 1.69 22.94 -8.66
CA SER A 48 3.14 23.08 -8.47
C SER A 48 3.69 22.26 -7.30
N GLN A 49 2.82 21.74 -6.42
CA GLN A 49 3.20 20.85 -5.32
C GLN A 49 2.91 19.39 -5.66
N ARG A 50 2.37 19.12 -6.86
CA ARG A 50 1.97 17.78 -7.26
C ARG A 50 3.19 16.90 -7.51
N HIS A 51 3.37 15.90 -6.66
CA HIS A 51 4.34 14.83 -6.93
C HIS A 51 3.81 13.92 -8.04
N ASN A 52 4.57 13.83 -9.12
CA ASN A 52 4.33 12.94 -10.26
C ASN A 52 5.38 11.83 -10.30
N CYS A 53 5.07 10.75 -11.03
CA CYS A 53 5.99 9.61 -11.25
C CYS A 53 6.58 9.05 -9.93
N VAL A 54 5.72 8.94 -8.91
CA VAL A 54 6.16 8.56 -7.57
C VAL A 54 6.48 7.07 -7.53
N TYR A 55 7.69 6.74 -7.07
CA TYR A 55 8.06 5.36 -6.78
C TYR A 55 8.89 5.25 -5.51
N ILE A 56 8.84 4.07 -4.91
CA ILE A 56 9.53 3.72 -3.68
C ILE A 56 10.64 2.71 -4.01
N GLU A 57 11.80 2.93 -3.42
CA GLU A 57 12.97 2.05 -3.49
C GLU A 57 13.34 1.60 -2.07
N LYS A 58 13.30 0.28 -1.84
CA LYS A 58 13.72 -0.34 -0.58
C LYS A 58 15.20 -0.07 -0.33
N GLN A 59 15.54 0.35 0.88
CA GLN A 59 16.93 0.38 1.36
C GLN A 59 17.19 -0.82 2.28
N THR A 60 16.38 -0.98 3.33
CA THR A 60 16.46 -2.10 4.26
C THR A 60 15.06 -2.57 4.62
N LEU A 61 14.92 -3.87 4.92
CA LEU A 61 13.67 -4.46 5.41
C LEU A 61 14.02 -5.53 6.43
N THR A 62 13.41 -5.46 7.60
CA THR A 62 13.38 -6.50 8.63
C THR A 62 11.93 -6.88 8.91
N GLU A 63 11.69 -7.77 9.87
CA GLU A 63 10.33 -8.15 10.26
C GLU A 63 9.52 -6.99 10.87
N THR A 64 10.21 -5.98 11.44
CA THR A 64 9.57 -4.88 12.19
C THR A 64 9.92 -3.50 11.67
N GLN A 65 10.86 -3.38 10.73
CA GLN A 65 11.36 -2.09 10.25
C GLN A 65 11.54 -2.08 8.74
N TYR A 66 11.31 -0.93 8.12
CA TYR A 66 11.48 -0.72 6.69
C TYR A 66 12.04 0.68 6.45
N ASP A 67 13.25 0.78 5.89
CA ASP A 67 13.80 2.04 5.40
C ASP A 67 13.71 2.09 3.88
N PHE A 68 13.27 3.22 3.35
CA PHE A 68 13.09 3.39 1.91
C PHE A 68 13.30 4.83 1.45
N LYS A 69 13.52 4.97 0.14
CA LYS A 69 13.54 6.25 -0.56
C LYS A 69 12.28 6.37 -1.40
N GLN A 70 11.63 7.52 -1.35
CA GLN A 70 10.58 7.89 -2.29
C GLN A 70 11.15 8.89 -3.29
N HIS A 71 11.06 8.54 -4.57
CA HIS A 71 11.42 9.40 -5.68
C HIS A 71 10.16 9.98 -6.29
N TYR A 72 10.21 11.24 -6.70
CA TYR A 72 9.10 11.92 -7.33
C TYR A 72 9.54 13.12 -8.14
N ILE A 73 8.68 13.59 -9.04
CA ILE A 73 8.94 14.76 -9.88
C ILE A 73 8.00 15.89 -9.47
N ILE A 74 8.56 17.09 -9.28
CA ILE A 74 7.84 18.36 -9.14
C ILE A 74 8.38 19.33 -10.19
N GLY A 75 7.50 19.97 -10.98
CA GLY A 75 7.93 20.99 -11.94
C GLY A 75 8.95 20.51 -13.00
N GLY A 76 9.05 19.20 -13.24
CA GLY A 76 10.03 18.60 -14.16
C GLY A 76 11.37 18.22 -13.50
N GLU A 77 11.57 18.56 -12.23
CA GLU A 77 12.77 18.21 -11.48
C GLU A 77 12.55 16.97 -10.60
N LEU A 78 13.59 16.15 -10.46
CA LEU A 78 13.57 14.93 -9.65
C LEU A 78 13.97 15.24 -8.20
N TYR A 79 13.13 14.77 -7.27
CA TYR A 79 13.33 14.88 -5.84
C TYR A 79 13.38 13.49 -5.19
N VAL A 80 14.07 13.42 -4.05
CA VAL A 80 14.21 12.19 -3.25
C VAL A 80 13.99 12.52 -1.79
N SER A 81 13.11 11.76 -1.15
CA SER A 81 12.86 11.83 0.30
C SER A 81 13.10 10.47 0.94
N GLU A 82 13.74 10.46 2.11
CA GLU A 82 14.05 9.25 2.85
C GLU A 82 13.09 9.06 4.03
N PHE A 83 12.66 7.81 4.24
CA PHE A 83 11.68 7.46 5.25
C PHE A 83 12.15 6.26 6.06
N HIS A 84 11.73 6.26 7.33
CA HIS A 84 11.80 5.11 8.21
C HIS A 84 10.37 4.68 8.55
N ALA A 85 10.11 3.38 8.55
CA ALA A 85 8.83 2.84 8.95
C ALA A 85 8.95 1.72 9.97
N VAL A 86 8.05 1.74 10.95
CA VAL A 86 7.84 0.63 11.91
C VAL A 86 6.63 -0.18 11.45
N LEU A 87 6.83 -1.49 11.30
CA LEU A 87 5.83 -2.47 10.91
C LEU A 87 5.28 -3.16 12.16
N GLY A 88 4.04 -3.64 12.10
CA GLY A 88 3.66 -4.78 12.96
C GLY A 88 2.37 -4.69 13.75
N SER A 89 1.56 -3.64 13.65
CA SER A 89 0.21 -3.72 14.22
C SER A 89 -0.75 -4.37 13.21
N GLN A 90 -1.41 -5.46 13.61
CA GLN A 90 -2.58 -5.94 12.89
C GLN A 90 -3.81 -5.19 13.41
N THR A 91 -4.58 -4.61 12.50
CA THR A 91 -5.91 -4.04 12.79
C THR A 91 -6.99 -4.93 12.17
N PRO A 92 -8.28 -4.75 12.50
CA PRO A 92 -9.37 -5.39 11.76
C PRO A 92 -9.35 -5.10 10.26
N ASP A 93 -8.68 -4.02 9.87
CA ASP A 93 -8.61 -3.49 8.52
C ASP A 93 -7.38 -3.91 7.72
N GLY A 94 -6.36 -4.48 8.39
CA GLY A 94 -5.08 -4.90 7.79
C GLY A 94 -3.86 -4.61 8.67
N PRO A 95 -2.66 -5.04 8.25
CA PRO A 95 -1.41 -4.70 8.92
C PRO A 95 -1.05 -3.24 8.67
N THR A 96 -0.35 -2.64 9.63
CA THR A 96 0.02 -1.22 9.54
C THR A 96 1.52 -0.99 9.36
N MET A 97 1.82 0.19 8.82
CA MET A 97 3.14 0.74 8.64
C MET A 97 3.13 2.19 9.11
N ASN A 98 3.86 2.49 10.18
CA ASN A 98 4.02 3.84 10.72
C ASN A 98 5.22 4.52 10.06
N VAL A 99 4.98 5.38 9.07
CA VAL A 99 6.00 6.02 8.22
C VAL A 99 6.37 7.39 8.78
N THR A 100 7.66 7.63 8.98
CA THR A 100 8.21 8.91 9.45
C THR A 100 9.30 9.41 8.49
N PRO A 101 9.26 10.66 8.02
CA PRO A 101 10.34 11.25 7.23
C PRO A 101 11.64 11.34 8.05
N LYS A 102 12.77 10.95 7.45
CA LYS A 102 14.09 11.07 8.11
C LYS A 102 14.56 12.51 8.25
N SER A 103 14.04 13.42 7.43
CA SER A 103 14.25 14.87 7.54
C SER A 103 13.56 15.49 8.76
N GLY A 104 12.79 14.71 9.52
CA GLY A 104 11.85 15.20 10.52
C GLY A 104 10.49 15.49 9.89
N GLY A 105 9.44 15.40 10.71
CA GLY A 105 8.06 15.57 10.28
C GLY A 105 7.10 14.67 11.06
N GLU A 106 5.84 14.70 10.65
CA GLU A 106 4.79 13.90 11.27
C GLU A 106 4.84 12.43 10.83
N THR A 107 4.56 11.52 11.77
CA THR A 107 4.34 10.09 11.46
C THR A 107 2.94 9.87 10.90
N ILE A 108 2.86 9.19 9.76
CA ILE A 108 1.63 8.74 9.11
C ILE A 108 1.51 7.23 9.25
N THR A 109 0.37 6.76 9.77
CA THR A 109 0.05 5.33 9.85
C THR A 109 -0.71 4.91 8.60
N TYR A 110 -0.08 4.07 7.78
CA TYR A 110 -0.71 3.41 6.64
C TYR A 110 -1.20 2.01 7.02
N THR A 111 -2.31 1.58 6.44
CA THR A 111 -2.87 0.23 6.57
C THR A 111 -2.96 -0.43 5.20
N LEU A 112 -2.47 -1.67 5.07
CA LEU A 112 -2.63 -2.46 3.84
C LEU A 112 -4.02 -3.08 3.80
N ARG A 113 -4.90 -2.52 2.97
CA ARG A 113 -6.29 -2.96 2.83
C ARG A 113 -6.47 -4.11 1.86
N THR A 114 -5.59 -4.21 0.88
CA THR A 114 -5.66 -5.24 -0.15
C THR A 114 -4.26 -5.57 -0.64
N TRP A 115 -4.01 -6.86 -0.88
CA TRP A 115 -2.80 -7.35 -1.53
C TRP A 115 -3.15 -8.45 -2.52
N LYS A 116 -2.94 -8.18 -3.82
CA LYS A 116 -3.14 -9.15 -4.90
C LYS A 116 -1.80 -9.77 -5.28
N LYS A 117 -1.47 -10.93 -4.68
CA LYS A 117 -0.19 -11.63 -4.88
C LYS A 117 0.18 -11.87 -6.34
N ALA A 118 -0.78 -12.30 -7.15
CA ALA A 118 -0.56 -12.62 -8.56
C ALA A 118 -0.14 -11.39 -9.39
N SER A 119 -0.72 -10.22 -9.11
CA SER A 119 -0.42 -8.98 -9.82
C SER A 119 0.54 -8.06 -9.08
N LYS A 120 1.03 -8.47 -7.90
CA LYS A 120 1.90 -7.68 -7.00
C LYS A 120 1.41 -6.25 -6.79
N CYS A 121 0.10 -6.10 -6.59
CA CYS A 121 -0.57 -4.81 -6.45
C CYS A 121 -1.32 -4.75 -5.11
N GLY A 122 -1.18 -3.65 -4.40
CA GLY A 122 -1.83 -3.42 -3.12
C GLY A 122 -2.41 -2.03 -2.98
N VAL A 123 -3.32 -1.88 -2.00
CA VAL A 123 -3.92 -0.60 -1.63
C VAL A 123 -3.55 -0.30 -0.20
N LEU A 124 -2.85 0.82 0.00
CA LEU A 124 -2.57 1.40 1.30
C LEU A 124 -3.56 2.54 1.55
N THR A 125 -4.04 2.66 2.78
CA THR A 125 -4.88 3.78 3.22
C THR A 125 -4.32 4.41 4.48
N TYR A 126 -4.63 5.67 4.75
CA TYR A 126 -4.36 6.33 6.02
C TYR A 126 -5.53 7.22 6.43
N ILE A 127 -5.61 7.57 7.72
CA ILE A 127 -6.61 8.53 8.20
C ILE A 127 -5.98 9.92 8.17
N ASN A 128 -6.61 10.84 7.45
CA ASN A 128 -6.24 12.24 7.50
C ASN A 128 -6.59 12.80 8.88
N LYS A 129 -5.58 13.19 9.67
CA LYS A 129 -5.81 13.65 11.04
C LYS A 129 -6.60 14.97 11.13
N ASN A 130 -6.62 15.76 10.07
CA ASN A 130 -7.36 17.02 10.03
C ASN A 130 -8.85 16.83 9.71
N THR A 131 -9.18 15.87 8.83
CA THR A 131 -10.57 15.65 8.39
C THR A 131 -11.22 14.41 9.00
N GLY A 132 -10.43 13.48 9.54
CA GLY A 132 -10.88 12.17 10.01
C GLY A 132 -11.23 11.20 8.89
N GLU A 133 -11.06 11.59 7.63
CA GLU A 133 -11.40 10.78 6.47
C GLU A 133 -10.31 9.76 6.14
N THR A 134 -10.72 8.59 5.66
CA THR A 134 -9.79 7.61 5.09
C THR A 134 -9.40 8.05 3.68
N GLN A 135 -8.10 8.11 3.44
CA GLN A 135 -7.48 8.44 2.17
C GLN A 135 -6.71 7.23 1.65
#